data_AF-A0A5M8FM19-F1
#
_entry.id   AF-A0A5M8FM19-F1
#
_cell.length_a   1.000
_cell.length_b   1.000
_cell.length_c   1.000
_cell.angle_alpha   90.00
_cell.angle_beta   90.00
_cell.angle_gamma   90.00
#
_symmetry.space_group_name_H-M   'P 1'
#
loop_
_entity.id
_entity.type
_entity.pdbx_description
1 polymer ?
#
loop_
_entity_poly.entity_id
_entity_poly.type
_entity_poly.pdbx_seq_one_letter_code
_entity_poly.pdbx_strand_id
1 'polypeptide(L)'
;MHSPTRSLLLVIGLGLGGSLLLTGCGDDPLGADNRMALLALGKCRHDQALQMTDNAIARGTEHNAQKALLLQAAILRDQGDIAAAEVLYPRIAAAWESVKGRPLTEERRERDIRLFLDVARNERLANGLPPDCRTGDSSSGDSNAAAPTPGASPSNPASRP
;
A
#
# COMPACT_ATOMS: atom_id res chain seq x y z
N MET A 1 -53.94 41.41 47.09
CA MET A 1 -54.29 42.04 45.80
C MET A 1 -53.26 41.58 44.76
N HIS A 2 -53.78 41.17 43.61
CA HIS A 2 -53.22 40.35 42.52
C HIS A 2 -51.76 40.57 42.08
N SER A 3 -51.02 39.46 41.98
CA SER A 3 -49.86 39.28 41.07
C SER A 3 -50.33 38.81 39.69
N PRO A 4 -49.73 39.27 38.58
CA PRO A 4 -49.94 38.66 37.27
C PRO A 4 -48.90 37.57 36.97
N THR A 5 -49.45 36.47 36.51
CA THR A 5 -48.88 35.21 36.05
C THR A 5 -47.95 35.40 34.85
N ARG A 6 -46.72 34.88 34.91
CA ARG A 6 -45.84 34.75 33.74
C ARG A 6 -46.09 33.42 33.04
N SER A 7 -46.51 33.51 31.78
CA SER A 7 -46.83 32.41 30.88
C SER A 7 -45.65 31.47 30.66
N LEU A 8 -45.97 30.18 30.79
CA LEU A 8 -45.21 29.01 30.39
C LEU A 8 -45.04 28.99 28.86
N LEU A 9 -43.81 28.90 28.36
CA LEU A 9 -43.56 28.48 26.97
C LEU A 9 -42.52 27.37 26.98
N LEU A 10 -43.06 26.16 26.89
CA LEU A 10 -42.39 24.88 26.75
C LEU A 10 -41.91 24.77 25.29
N VAL A 11 -40.60 24.89 25.05
CA VAL A 11 -40.00 24.53 23.75
C VAL A 11 -39.37 23.16 23.90
N ILE A 12 -40.12 22.15 23.45
CA ILE A 12 -39.64 20.79 23.24
C ILE A 12 -38.73 20.82 22.01
N GLY A 13 -37.41 20.81 22.24
CA GLY A 13 -36.42 20.53 21.21
C GLY A 13 -36.17 19.03 21.10
N LEU A 14 -37.01 18.35 20.31
CA LEU A 14 -36.71 17.03 19.73
C LEU A 14 -35.48 17.16 18.82
N GLY A 15 -34.43 16.37 19.06
CA GLY A 15 -33.34 16.28 18.08
C GLY A 15 -31.98 15.80 18.58
N LEU A 16 -31.90 14.80 19.46
CA LEU A 16 -30.68 13.99 19.55
C LEU A 16 -30.86 12.77 18.66
N GLY A 17 -30.69 13.01 17.37
CA GLY A 17 -30.63 12.00 16.35
C GLY A 17 -29.38 11.13 16.49
N GLY A 18 -29.59 9.81 16.47
CA GLY A 18 -28.73 8.87 15.76
C GLY A 18 -27.29 8.72 16.26
N SER A 19 -27.09 8.13 17.44
CA SER A 19 -25.86 7.37 17.72
C SER A 19 -25.90 6.00 17.01
N LEU A 20 -25.97 6.04 15.68
CA LEU A 20 -25.97 4.86 14.81
C LEU A 20 -24.56 4.24 14.80
N LEU A 21 -24.41 3.15 15.56
CA LEU A 21 -23.80 1.89 15.15
C LEU A 21 -22.56 1.97 14.22
N LEU A 22 -21.38 2.29 14.77
CA LEU A 22 -20.09 2.07 14.10
C LEU A 22 -19.20 1.05 14.83
N THR A 23 -19.78 0.11 15.55
CA THR A 23 -19.05 -1.07 16.01
C THR A 23 -19.31 -2.20 15.03
N GLY A 24 -18.40 -2.45 14.08
CA GLY A 24 -18.50 -3.69 13.32
C GLY A 24 -17.59 -3.93 12.12
N CYS A 25 -16.97 -2.92 11.52
CA CYS A 25 -15.83 -3.20 10.65
C CYS A 25 -14.63 -3.39 11.58
N GLY A 26 -14.15 -4.64 11.72
CA GLY A 26 -12.99 -4.93 12.55
C GLY A 26 -11.83 -3.98 12.23
N ASP A 27 -11.09 -3.58 13.25
CA ASP A 27 -9.95 -2.68 13.07
C ASP A 27 -9.03 -3.23 12.00
N ASP A 28 -8.78 -2.41 10.97
CA ASP A 28 -7.80 -2.73 9.94
C ASP A 28 -6.45 -2.95 10.62
N PRO A 29 -5.84 -4.15 10.55
CA PRO A 29 -4.60 -4.43 11.27
C PRO A 29 -3.41 -3.59 10.78
N LEU A 30 -3.51 -2.97 9.60
CA LEU A 30 -2.54 -1.97 9.14
C LEU A 30 -2.93 -0.54 9.54
N GLY A 31 -4.21 -0.26 9.71
CA GLY A 31 -4.75 1.09 9.75
C GLY A 31 -4.88 1.72 8.36
N ALA A 32 -5.82 2.66 8.23
CA ALA A 32 -6.22 3.25 6.95
C ALA A 32 -5.04 3.90 6.19
N ASP A 33 -4.19 4.67 6.89
CA ASP A 33 -3.06 5.36 6.26
C ASP A 33 -2.03 4.36 5.69
N ASN A 34 -1.67 3.32 6.44
CA ASN A 34 -0.74 2.28 5.95
C ASN A 34 -1.33 1.46 4.80
N ARG A 35 -2.65 1.17 4.84
CA ARG A 35 -3.33 0.51 3.72
C ARG A 35 -3.25 1.35 2.46
N MET A 36 -3.55 2.64 2.57
CA MET A 36 -3.50 3.54 1.42
C MET A 36 -2.06 3.75 0.92
N ALA A 37 -1.07 3.77 1.82
CA ALA A 37 0.35 3.77 1.47
C ALA A 37 0.74 2.54 0.64
N LEU A 38 0.30 1.34 1.04
CA LEU A 38 0.59 0.10 0.32
C LEU A 38 -0.05 0.07 -1.07
N LEU A 39 -1.27 0.59 -1.20
CA LEU A 39 -1.94 0.74 -2.50
C LEU A 39 -1.24 1.77 -3.39
N ALA A 40 -0.75 2.88 -2.83
CA ALA A 40 0.04 3.86 -3.58
C ALA A 40 1.38 3.28 -4.04
N LEU A 41 2.04 2.48 -3.21
CA LEU A 41 3.26 1.74 -3.58
C LEU A 41 2.99 0.78 -4.75
N GLY A 42 1.87 0.04 -4.71
CA GLY A 42 1.42 -0.81 -5.82
C GLY A 42 1.08 -0.04 -7.11
N LYS A 43 0.96 1.29 -7.06
CA LYS A 43 0.74 2.17 -8.21
C LYS A 43 1.96 2.99 -8.60
N CYS A 44 3.13 2.65 -8.03
CA CYS A 44 4.38 3.38 -8.23
C CYS A 44 4.32 4.87 -7.83
N ARG A 45 3.51 5.19 -6.82
CA ARG A 45 3.38 6.55 -6.27
C ARG A 45 4.14 6.65 -4.95
N HIS A 46 5.47 6.59 -5.02
CA HIS A 46 6.32 6.52 -3.82
C HIS A 46 6.15 7.71 -2.89
N ASP A 47 6.13 8.95 -3.41
CA ASP A 47 5.96 10.15 -2.58
C ASP A 47 4.63 10.14 -1.83
N GLN A 48 3.56 9.69 -2.50
CA GLN A 48 2.24 9.56 -1.89
C GLN A 48 2.25 8.48 -0.80
N ALA A 49 2.94 7.37 -1.05
CA ALA A 49 3.08 6.28 -0.09
C ALA A 49 3.87 6.73 1.15
N LEU A 50 4.98 7.46 0.97
CA LEU A 50 5.78 8.03 2.06
C LEU A 50 4.94 9.00 2.91
N GLN A 51 4.23 9.93 2.26
CA GLN A 51 3.35 10.87 2.96
C GLN A 51 2.29 10.15 3.82
N MET A 52 1.74 9.04 3.34
CA MET A 52 0.75 8.26 4.08
C MET A 52 1.38 7.46 5.23
N THR A 53 2.62 6.98 5.08
CA THR A 53 3.35 6.42 6.23
C THR A 53 3.70 7.46 7.29
N ASP A 54 4.10 8.68 6.90
CA ASP A 54 4.38 9.78 7.85
C ASP A 54 3.13 10.14 8.66
N ASN A 55 1.99 10.18 7.97
CA ASN A 55 0.69 10.30 8.57
C ASN A 55 0.43 9.21 9.62
N ALA A 56 0.59 7.93 9.26
CA ALA A 56 0.39 6.82 10.18
C ALA A 56 1.32 6.89 11.41
N ILE A 57 2.55 7.39 11.25
CA ILE A 57 3.49 7.62 12.35
C ILE A 57 3.01 8.75 13.27
N ALA A 58 2.49 9.85 12.71
CA ALA A 58 2.14 11.05 13.47
C ALA A 58 0.84 10.92 14.27
N ARG A 59 -0.16 10.20 13.75
CA ARG A 59 -1.51 10.13 14.36
C ARG A 59 -2.04 8.71 14.61
N GLY A 60 -1.29 7.68 14.22
CA GLY A 60 -1.70 6.30 14.40
C GLY A 60 -1.45 5.78 15.81
N THR A 61 -1.88 4.53 16.07
CA THR A 61 -1.45 3.78 17.25
C THR A 61 0.03 3.41 17.15
N GLU A 62 0.67 3.04 18.26
CA GLU A 62 2.06 2.55 18.22
C GLU A 62 2.23 1.36 17.27
N HIS A 63 1.23 0.47 17.21
CA HIS A 63 1.23 -0.64 16.26
C HIS A 63 1.21 -0.14 14.81
N ASN A 64 0.40 0.87 14.49
CA ASN A 64 0.33 1.43 13.14
C ASN A 64 1.62 2.17 12.78
N ALA A 65 2.21 2.93 13.70
CA ALA A 65 3.50 3.60 13.50
C ALA A 65 4.62 2.58 13.28
N GLN A 66 4.64 1.47 14.02
CA GLN A 66 5.58 0.36 13.86
C GLN A 66 5.48 -0.28 12.46
N LYS A 67 4.26 -0.46 11.94
CA LYS A 67 4.02 -0.93 10.56
C LYS A 67 4.41 0.09 9.50
N ALA A 68 4.14 1.37 9.75
CA ALA A 68 4.49 2.46 8.85
C ALA A 68 6.00 2.55 8.61
N LEU A 69 6.81 2.39 9.66
CA LEU A 69 8.28 2.40 9.53
C LEU A 69 8.82 1.24 8.68
N LEU A 70 8.25 0.03 8.83
CA LEU A 70 8.59 -1.11 7.96
C LEU A 70 8.19 -0.84 6.50
N LEU A 71 7.01 -0.23 6.30
CA LEU A 71 6.53 0.14 4.97
C LEU A 71 7.36 1.26 4.33
N GLN A 72 7.85 2.24 5.09
CA GLN A 72 8.81 3.25 4.60
C GLN A 72 10.09 2.60 4.09
N ALA A 73 10.65 1.65 4.84
CA ALA A 73 11.82 0.90 4.39
C ALA A 73 11.53 0.09 3.11
N ALA A 74 10.34 -0.48 2.97
CA ALA A 74 9.93 -1.14 1.74
C ALA A 74 9.81 -0.16 0.56
N ILE A 75 9.20 1.01 0.76
CA ILE A 75 9.07 2.05 -0.28
C ILE A 75 10.45 2.52 -0.77
N LEU A 76 11.36 2.82 0.15
CA LEU A 76 12.73 3.24 -0.19
C LEU A 76 13.50 2.14 -0.94
N ARG A 77 13.33 0.88 -0.56
CA ARG A 77 13.92 -0.24 -1.30
C ARG A 77 13.34 -0.41 -2.70
N ASP A 78 12.04 -0.20 -2.87
CA ASP A 78 11.38 -0.24 -4.18
C ASP A 78 11.85 0.91 -5.10
N GLN A 79 12.21 2.07 -4.52
CA GLN A 79 12.88 3.17 -5.22
C GLN A 79 14.35 2.87 -5.56
N GLY A 80 14.96 1.85 -4.93
CA GLY A 80 16.38 1.53 -5.04
C GLY A 80 17.27 2.28 -4.03
N ASP A 81 16.70 3.06 -3.11
CA ASP A 81 17.43 3.76 -2.06
C ASP A 81 17.61 2.87 -0.82
N ILE A 82 18.51 1.90 -0.94
CA ILE A 82 18.80 0.93 0.12
C ILE A 82 19.42 1.63 1.35
N ALA A 83 20.28 2.62 1.11
CA ALA A 83 20.95 3.35 2.19
C ALA A 83 19.95 4.13 3.06
N ALA A 84 19.00 4.83 2.45
CA ALA A 84 17.95 5.51 3.22
C ALA A 84 17.07 4.52 3.98
N ALA A 85 16.79 3.34 3.41
CA ALA A 85 16.05 2.30 4.12
C ALA A 85 16.81 1.82 5.37
N GLU A 86 18.12 1.60 5.27
CA GLU A 86 18.98 1.14 6.38
C GLU A 86 19.01 2.12 7.55
N VAL A 87 18.97 3.43 7.28
CA VAL A 87 18.87 4.48 8.30
C VAL A 87 17.61 4.30 9.18
N LEU A 88 16.55 3.67 8.67
CA LEU A 88 15.32 3.42 9.44
C LEU A 88 15.42 2.21 10.38
N TYR A 89 16.40 1.31 10.23
CA TYR A 89 16.40 0.04 10.95
C TYR A 89 16.46 0.17 12.47
N PRO A 90 17.27 1.09 13.06
CA PRO A 90 17.24 1.32 14.50
C PRO A 90 15.87 1.81 15.00
N ARG A 91 15.19 2.66 14.23
CA ARG A 91 13.84 3.16 14.57
C ARG A 91 12.80 2.04 14.49
N ILE A 92 12.89 1.17 13.48
CA ILE A 92 12.03 -0.01 13.34
C ILE A 92 12.23 -0.95 14.53
N ALA A 93 13.47 -1.21 14.94
CA ALA A 93 13.78 -2.08 16.07
C ALA A 93 13.22 -1.54 17.39
N ALA A 94 13.39 -0.23 17.66
CA ALA A 94 12.83 0.41 18.84
C ALA A 94 11.30 0.34 18.89
N ALA A 95 10.63 0.66 17.77
CA ALA A 95 9.17 0.58 17.69
C ALA A 95 8.67 -0.87 17.85
N TRP A 96 9.38 -1.83 17.27
CA TRP A 96 9.07 -3.25 17.42
C TRP A 96 9.16 -3.69 18.89
N GLU A 97 10.23 -3.33 19.59
CA GLU A 97 10.41 -3.72 20.98
C GLU A 97 9.36 -3.10 21.90
N SER A 98 8.99 -1.83 21.67
CA SER A 98 7.87 -1.18 22.37
C SER A 98 6.56 -1.96 22.21
N VAL A 99 6.24 -2.36 20.96
CA VAL A 99 4.96 -3.01 20.64
C VAL A 99 4.95 -4.51 20.98
N LYS A 100 6.08 -5.20 20.90
CA LYS A 100 6.17 -6.67 21.04
C LYS A 100 6.84 -7.14 22.33
N GLY A 101 7.48 -6.25 23.08
CA GLY A 101 8.19 -6.58 24.33
C GLY A 101 9.40 -7.50 24.13
N ARG A 102 9.98 -7.53 22.92
CA ARG A 102 11.16 -8.34 22.59
C ARG A 102 11.95 -7.70 21.44
N PRO A 103 13.26 -7.96 21.33
CA PRO A 103 14.06 -7.41 20.25
C PRO A 103 13.61 -7.91 18.87
N LEU A 104 13.81 -7.07 17.85
CA LEU A 104 13.60 -7.43 16.45
C LEU A 104 14.86 -8.12 15.90
N THR A 105 14.71 -9.34 15.39
CA THR A 105 15.80 -9.98 14.64
C THR A 105 15.88 -9.43 13.23
N GLU A 106 17.07 -9.49 12.64
CA GLU A 106 17.30 -9.11 11.25
C GLU A 106 16.42 -9.92 10.29
N GLU A 107 16.36 -11.25 10.43
CA GLU A 107 15.55 -12.10 9.55
C GLU A 107 14.07 -11.74 9.64
N ARG A 108 13.61 -11.30 10.82
CA ARG A 108 12.24 -10.86 10.99
C ARG A 108 11.98 -9.53 10.30
N ARG A 109 12.89 -8.55 10.45
CA ARG A 109 12.82 -7.26 9.76
C ARG A 109 12.77 -7.46 8.25
N GLU A 110 13.70 -8.25 7.71
CA GLU A 110 13.81 -8.51 6.27
C GLU A 110 12.57 -9.20 5.70
N ARG A 111 12.00 -10.16 6.43
CA ARG A 111 10.77 -10.84 6.05
C ARG A 111 9.57 -9.89 6.01
N ASP A 112 9.42 -9.05 7.02
CA ASP A 112 8.29 -8.13 7.11
C ASP A 112 8.39 -7.01 6.05
N ILE A 113 9.60 -6.50 5.74
CA ILE A 113 9.83 -5.57 4.62
C ILE A 113 9.51 -6.24 3.29
N ARG A 114 9.99 -7.47 3.07
CA ARG A 114 9.75 -8.23 1.83
C ARG A 114 8.27 -8.48 1.59
N LEU A 115 7.51 -8.77 2.64
CA LEU A 115 6.07 -8.97 2.54
C LEU A 115 5.36 -7.77 1.89
N PHE A 116 5.73 -6.53 2.26
CA PHE A 116 5.14 -5.34 1.64
C PHE A 116 5.51 -5.19 0.17
N LEU A 117 6.77 -5.49 -0.19
CA LEU A 117 7.24 -5.48 -1.58
C LEU A 117 6.50 -6.52 -2.43
N ASP A 118 6.29 -7.72 -1.90
CA ASP A 118 5.57 -8.79 -2.61
C ASP A 118 4.10 -8.41 -2.84
N VAL A 119 3.44 -7.82 -1.84
CA VAL A 119 2.06 -7.33 -2.00
C VAL A 119 1.99 -6.21 -3.04
N ALA A 120 2.88 -5.23 -2.99
CA ALA A 120 2.92 -4.15 -3.96
C ALA A 120 3.19 -4.65 -5.39
N ARG A 121 4.13 -5.60 -5.55
CA ARG A 121 4.40 -6.25 -6.83
C ARG A 121 3.16 -6.98 -7.36
N ASN A 122 2.48 -7.75 -6.53
CA ASN A 122 1.28 -8.48 -6.96
C ASN A 122 0.14 -7.55 -7.33
N GLU A 123 -0.03 -6.43 -6.60
CA GLU A 123 -0.99 -5.39 -6.95
C GLU A 123 -0.68 -4.77 -8.31
N ARG A 124 0.59 -4.48 -8.61
CA ARG A 124 1.01 -4.00 -9.94
C ARG A 124 0.61 -4.97 -11.04
N LEU A 125 0.99 -6.23 -10.88
CA LEU A 125 0.71 -7.28 -11.86
C LEU A 125 -0.80 -7.45 -12.08
N ALA A 126 -1.60 -7.41 -11.02
CA ALA A 126 -3.06 -7.49 -11.09
C ALA A 126 -3.68 -6.30 -11.85
N ASN A 127 -3.02 -5.14 -11.88
CA ASN A 127 -3.45 -3.94 -12.58
C ASN A 127 -2.73 -3.74 -13.94
N GLY A 128 -2.00 -4.74 -14.44
CA GLY A 128 -1.29 -4.65 -15.73
C GLY A 128 -0.08 -3.71 -15.72
N LEU A 129 0.47 -3.40 -14.55
CA LEU A 129 1.68 -2.61 -14.38
C LEU A 129 2.93 -3.51 -14.32
N PRO A 130 4.13 -2.99 -14.65
CA PRO A 130 5.38 -3.72 -14.49
C PRO A 130 5.62 -4.12 -13.02
N PRO A 131 6.38 -5.20 -12.77
CA PRO A 131 6.63 -5.70 -11.41
C PRO A 131 7.44 -4.71 -10.54
N ASP A 132 8.24 -3.86 -11.16
CA ASP A 132 9.01 -2.79 -10.54
C ASP A 132 8.59 -1.40 -11.05
N CYS A 133 8.91 -0.38 -10.26
CA CYS A 133 8.53 1.01 -10.55
C CYS A 133 9.60 1.80 -11.31
N ARG A 134 10.58 1.12 -11.90
CA ARG A 134 11.62 1.77 -12.67
C ARG A 134 11.00 2.32 -13.95
N THR A 135 11.03 3.64 -14.10
CA THR A 135 10.67 4.30 -15.34
C THR A 135 11.73 4.01 -16.39
N GLY A 136 11.42 3.12 -17.34
CA GLY A 136 12.19 2.94 -18.57
C GLY A 136 13.01 1.66 -18.62
N ASP A 137 12.33 0.55 -18.92
CA ASP A 137 12.63 -0.24 -20.12
C ASP A 137 11.28 -0.56 -20.77
N SER A 138 10.69 0.47 -21.39
CA SER A 138 9.71 0.24 -22.42
C SER A 138 10.36 -0.64 -23.48
N SER A 139 10.03 -1.93 -23.51
CA SER A 139 10.19 -2.79 -24.69
C SER A 139 9.22 -2.36 -25.80
N SER A 140 9.23 -1.07 -26.14
CA SER A 140 8.92 -0.58 -27.47
C SER A 140 10.11 -0.93 -28.35
N GLY A 141 10.19 -2.20 -28.77
CA GLY A 141 11.35 -2.71 -29.49
C GLY A 141 11.21 -4.07 -30.16
N ASP A 142 10.02 -4.68 -30.25
CA ASP A 142 9.79 -5.84 -31.12
C ASP A 142 8.41 -5.73 -31.81
N SER A 143 8.27 -4.72 -32.66
CA SER A 143 7.32 -4.74 -33.77
C SER A 143 8.13 -4.91 -35.07
N ASN A 144 8.75 -6.07 -35.25
CA ASN A 144 9.08 -6.58 -36.58
C ASN A 144 9.43 -8.08 -36.55
N ALA A 145 8.41 -8.92 -36.57
CA ALA A 145 8.52 -10.23 -37.18
C ALA A 145 7.23 -10.49 -37.95
N ALA A 146 7.37 -10.43 -39.26
CA ALA A 146 6.35 -10.57 -40.28
C ALA A 146 5.39 -11.74 -40.03
N ALA A 147 4.11 -11.47 -40.30
CA ALA A 147 3.14 -12.50 -40.57
C ALA A 147 3.65 -13.42 -41.71
N PRO A 148 3.55 -14.75 -41.59
CA PRO A 148 3.77 -15.63 -42.71
C PRO A 148 2.60 -15.49 -43.69
N THR A 149 2.87 -14.96 -44.88
CA THR A 149 1.96 -15.05 -46.04
C THR A 149 1.80 -16.53 -46.45
N PRO A 150 0.59 -16.96 -46.85
CA PRO A 150 0.36 -18.32 -47.32
C PRO A 150 0.73 -18.43 -48.81
N GLY A 151 1.37 -19.54 -49.18
CA GLY A 151 1.31 -20.10 -50.53
C GLY A 151 2.53 -19.91 -51.40
N ALA A 152 3.34 -20.97 -51.50
CA ALA A 152 3.90 -21.46 -52.76
C ALA A 152 4.56 -22.84 -52.55
N SER A 153 3.82 -23.92 -52.85
CA SER A 153 4.41 -25.10 -53.50
C SER A 153 4.79 -24.70 -54.95
N PRO A 154 5.72 -25.37 -55.67
CA PRO A 154 5.97 -26.82 -55.66
C PRO A 154 7.44 -27.27 -55.91
N SER A 155 7.59 -28.59 -56.02
CA SER A 155 8.49 -29.32 -56.94
C SER A 155 9.66 -30.09 -56.31
N ASN A 156 9.36 -31.37 -56.09
CA ASN A 156 10.28 -32.51 -56.04
C ASN A 156 11.01 -32.67 -57.40
N PRO A 157 12.30 -33.04 -57.41
CA PRO A 157 12.63 -34.27 -58.13
C PRO A 157 13.69 -35.15 -57.43
N ALA A 158 13.35 -36.43 -57.37
CA ALA A 158 14.18 -37.60 -57.67
C ALA A 158 15.64 -37.63 -57.18
N SER A 159 15.97 -38.63 -56.36
CA SER A 159 17.24 -39.35 -56.43
C SER A 159 17.10 -40.78 -55.88
N ARG A 160 17.07 -41.76 -56.79
CA ARG A 160 17.55 -43.14 -56.59
C ARG A 160 18.97 -43.18 -57.16
N PRO A 161 19.86 -44.00 -56.60
CA PRO A 161 20.10 -45.31 -57.21
C PRO A 161 19.51 -46.47 -56.41
#